data_AF-A0A417IT24-F1
#
_entry.id   AF-A0A417IT24-F1
#
_cell.length_a   1.000
_cell.length_b   1.000
_cell.length_c   1.000
_cell.angle_alpha   90.00
_cell.angle_beta   90.00
_cell.angle_gamma   90.00
#
_symmetry.space_group_name_H-M   'P 1'
#
loop_
_entity.id
_entity.type
_entity.pdbx_description
1 polymer ?
#
loop_
_entity_poly.entity_id
_entity_poly.type
_entity_poly.pdbx_seq_one_letter_code
_entity_poly.pdbx_strand_id
1 'polypeptide(L)'
;MKYTNELMLMIAKFLYGEYDAERFSFDFPATLSDAYDAFQQENPDLCDYLEEEMPDACGYFDPHNTGDPDTLNEQQFRMKVMGIYQNALPMSMRPAS
;
A
#
# COMPACT_ATOMS: atom_id res chain seq x y z
N MET A 1 -5.81 -16.75 -3.18
CA MET A 1 -5.59 -15.35 -2.80
C MET A 1 -4.26 -14.88 -3.39
N LYS A 2 -4.15 -14.82 -4.72
CA LYS A 2 -2.93 -14.39 -5.41
C LYS A 2 -2.68 -12.90 -5.15
N TYR A 3 -3.66 -12.06 -5.47
CA TYR A 3 -3.52 -10.59 -5.44
C TYR A 3 -3.45 -10.05 -4.01
N THR A 4 -4.23 -10.64 -3.09
CA THR A 4 -4.12 -10.37 -1.65
C THR A 4 -2.68 -10.60 -1.17
N ASN A 5 -2.09 -11.76 -1.49
CA ASN A 5 -0.74 -12.09 -1.04
C ASN A 5 0.31 -11.20 -1.71
N GLU A 6 0.16 -10.90 -2.98
CA GLU A 6 1.07 -10.07 -3.76
C GLU A 6 1.16 -8.65 -3.17
N LEU A 7 0.01 -7.97 -3.01
CA LEU A 7 -0.03 -6.61 -2.48
C LEU A 7 0.37 -6.56 -1.00
N MET A 8 -0.09 -7.48 -0.16
CA MET A 8 0.32 -7.50 1.25
C MET A 8 1.80 -7.79 1.44
N LEU A 9 2.39 -8.66 0.60
CA LEU A 9 3.84 -8.91 0.61
C LEU A 9 4.61 -7.66 0.18
N MET A 10 4.10 -6.91 -0.80
CA MET A 10 4.71 -5.68 -1.26
C MET A 10 4.77 -4.62 -0.15
N ILE A 11 3.66 -4.44 0.59
CA ILE A 11 3.60 -3.58 1.78
C ILE A 11 4.58 -4.06 2.85
N ALA A 12 4.61 -5.35 3.15
CA ALA A 12 5.53 -5.90 4.14
C ALA A 12 6.98 -5.65 3.77
N LYS A 13 7.38 -5.92 2.51
CA LYS A 13 8.74 -5.65 2.02
C LYS A 13 9.12 -4.19 2.18
N PHE A 14 8.21 -3.27 1.87
CA PHE A 14 8.43 -1.86 2.14
C PHE A 14 8.65 -1.62 3.63
N LEU A 15 7.74 -2.03 4.50
CA LEU A 15 7.82 -1.79 5.94
C LEU A 15 9.08 -2.37 6.61
N TYR A 16 9.60 -3.50 6.12
CA TYR A 16 10.82 -4.13 6.62
C TYR A 16 12.12 -3.62 5.98
N GLY A 17 12.03 -2.64 5.07
CA GLY A 17 13.20 -2.01 4.44
C GLY A 17 13.78 -2.79 3.27
N GLU A 18 13.06 -3.79 2.74
CA GLU A 18 13.41 -4.53 1.53
C GLU A 18 12.91 -3.86 0.24
N TYR A 19 12.04 -2.87 0.37
CA TYR A 19 11.56 -2.01 -0.72
C TYR A 19 11.91 -0.55 -0.42
N ASP A 20 12.57 0.10 -1.36
CA ASP A 20 12.84 1.54 -1.35
C ASP A 20 11.54 2.36 -1.35
N ALA A 21 11.53 3.49 -0.65
CA ALA A 21 10.33 4.30 -0.44
C ALA A 21 9.85 4.99 -1.73
N GLU A 22 10.77 5.55 -2.51
CA GLU A 22 10.45 6.20 -3.79
C GLU A 22 9.89 5.17 -4.78
N ARG A 23 10.55 4.02 -4.92
CA ARG A 23 10.02 2.98 -5.80
C ARG A 23 8.65 2.47 -5.33
N PHE A 24 8.49 2.22 -4.04
CA PHE A 24 7.22 1.75 -3.50
C PHE A 24 6.07 2.75 -3.76
N SER A 25 6.31 4.05 -3.61
CA SER A 25 5.28 5.07 -3.83
C SER A 25 4.75 5.14 -5.26
N PHE A 26 5.53 4.67 -6.25
CA PHE A 26 5.07 4.57 -7.64
C PHE A 26 4.56 3.16 -7.98
N ASP A 27 5.29 2.13 -7.56
CA ASP A 27 5.01 0.75 -7.97
C ASP A 27 3.71 0.23 -7.33
N PHE A 28 3.42 0.60 -6.07
CA PHE A 28 2.24 0.05 -5.39
C PHE A 28 0.93 0.52 -6.04
N PRO A 29 0.69 1.82 -6.25
CA PRO A 29 -0.55 2.26 -6.92
C PRO A 29 -0.69 1.69 -8.33
N ALA A 30 0.41 1.57 -9.08
CA ALA A 30 0.40 0.95 -10.41
C ALA A 30 0.00 -0.53 -10.33
N THR A 31 0.61 -1.29 -9.43
CA THR A 31 0.31 -2.73 -9.25
C THR A 31 -1.13 -2.95 -8.79
N LEU A 32 -1.63 -2.10 -7.89
CA LEU A 32 -3.03 -2.15 -7.45
C LEU A 32 -3.99 -1.87 -8.61
N SER A 33 -3.71 -0.85 -9.43
CA SER A 33 -4.53 -0.50 -10.58
C SER A 33 -4.55 -1.61 -11.64
N ASP A 34 -3.40 -2.20 -11.95
CA ASP A 34 -3.27 -3.29 -12.92
C ASP A 34 -4.00 -4.56 -12.45
N ALA A 35 -4.02 -4.82 -11.15
CA ALA A 35 -4.66 -5.99 -10.56
C ALA A 35 -6.13 -5.78 -10.19
N TYR A 36 -6.66 -4.54 -10.25
CA TYR A 36 -7.90 -4.13 -9.59
C TYR A 36 -9.07 -5.07 -9.86
N ASP A 37 -9.45 -5.29 -11.12
CA ASP A 37 -10.63 -6.10 -11.46
C ASP A 37 -10.54 -7.54 -10.91
N ALA A 38 -9.35 -8.13 -10.97
CA ALA A 38 -9.12 -9.49 -10.51
C ALA A 38 -8.97 -9.57 -8.98
N PHE A 39 -8.42 -8.51 -8.37
CA PHE A 39 -8.32 -8.39 -6.93
C PHE A 39 -9.68 -8.13 -6.27
N GLN A 40 -10.52 -7.29 -6.88
CA GLN A 40 -11.88 -7.00 -6.44
C GLN A 40 -12.74 -8.26 -6.40
N GLN A 41 -12.57 -9.17 -7.37
CA GLN A 41 -13.24 -10.47 -7.36
C GLN A 41 -12.69 -11.41 -6.28
N GLU A 42 -11.40 -11.30 -5.96
CA GLU A 42 -10.72 -12.18 -5.01
C GLU A 42 -10.98 -11.77 -3.54
N ASN A 43 -10.92 -10.47 -3.23
CA ASN A 43 -11.06 -9.91 -1.90
C ASN A 43 -11.52 -8.44 -1.98
N PRO A 44 -12.82 -8.19 -2.19
CA PRO A 44 -13.35 -6.84 -2.42
C PRO A 44 -13.09 -5.91 -1.23
N ASP A 45 -13.31 -6.38 0.00
CA ASP A 45 -13.12 -5.57 1.21
C ASP A 45 -11.70 -5.00 1.31
N LEU A 46 -10.69 -5.84 1.05
CA LEU A 46 -9.30 -5.41 1.09
C LEU A 46 -8.94 -4.54 -0.11
N CYS A 47 -9.47 -4.86 -1.29
CA CYS A 47 -9.23 -4.11 -2.51
C CYS A 47 -9.76 -2.68 -2.40
N ASP A 48 -11.02 -2.50 -1.98
CA ASP A 48 -11.63 -1.20 -1.72
C ASP A 48 -10.83 -0.40 -0.68
N TYR A 49 -10.44 -1.05 0.43
CA TYR A 49 -9.65 -0.39 1.48
C TYR A 49 -8.28 0.10 0.98
N LEU A 50 -7.57 -0.73 0.22
CA LEU A 50 -6.25 -0.35 -0.30
C LEU A 50 -6.33 0.69 -1.41
N GLU A 51 -7.40 0.69 -2.21
CA GLU A 51 -7.66 1.70 -3.25
C GLU A 51 -7.95 3.07 -2.66
N GLU A 52 -8.68 3.14 -1.56
CA GLU A 52 -8.96 4.39 -0.85
C GLU A 52 -7.70 4.96 -0.16
N GLU A 53 -6.95 4.12 0.56
CA GLU A 53 -5.94 4.61 1.51
C GLU A 53 -4.51 4.72 0.95
N MET A 54 -4.09 3.76 0.12
CA MET A 54 -2.67 3.66 -0.25
C MET A 54 -2.23 4.71 -1.29
N PRO A 55 -3.02 5.01 -2.35
CA PRO A 55 -2.67 6.06 -3.30
C PRO A 55 -2.51 7.43 -2.65
N ASP A 56 -3.36 7.75 -1.67
CA ASP A 56 -3.25 8.99 -0.89
C ASP A 56 -1.92 9.04 -0.11
N ALA A 57 -1.59 7.97 0.63
CA ALA A 57 -0.33 7.91 1.37
C ALA A 57 0.89 8.03 0.45
N CYS A 58 0.86 7.39 -0.72
CA CYS A 58 1.94 7.45 -1.72
C CYS A 58 2.04 8.84 -2.36
N GLY A 59 0.91 9.50 -2.64
CA GLY A 59 0.86 10.82 -3.28
C GLY A 59 1.44 11.95 -2.42
N TYR A 60 1.39 11.81 -1.08
CA TYR A 60 2.01 12.77 -0.16
C TYR A 60 3.49 12.49 0.13
N PHE A 61 4.07 11.37 -0.30
CA PHE A 61 5.48 11.10 -0.05
C PHE A 61 6.38 12.04 -0.85
N ASP A 62 7.36 12.66 -0.18
CA ASP A 62 8.38 13.49 -0.80
C ASP A 62 9.69 12.69 -0.98
N PRO A 63 9.94 12.11 -2.17
CA PRO A 63 11.15 11.33 -2.43
C PRO A 63 12.42 12.18 -2.48
N HIS A 64 12.30 13.50 -2.62
CA HIS A 64 13.42 14.41 -2.75
C HIS A 64 13.72 15.17 -1.46
N ASN A 65 12.92 14.96 -0.41
CA ASN A 65 13.05 15.61 0.89
C ASN A 65 13.22 17.13 0.75
N THR A 66 12.39 17.72 -0.10
CA THR A 66 12.28 19.16 -0.36
C THR A 66 11.91 19.97 0.88
N GLY A 67 11.26 19.32 1.86
CA GLY A 67 10.84 19.94 3.11
C GLY A 67 9.52 20.69 3.03
N ASP A 68 8.69 20.38 2.03
CA ASP A 68 7.32 20.89 1.94
C ASP A 68 6.50 20.41 3.16
N PRO A 69 5.91 21.33 3.95
CA PRO A 69 5.17 20.98 5.16
C PRO A 69 3.91 20.14 4.90
N ASP A 70 3.39 20.13 3.67
CA ASP A 70 2.20 19.37 3.28
C ASP A 70 2.54 17.96 2.77
N THR A 71 3.83 17.58 2.81
CA THR A 71 4.31 16.26 2.36
C THR A 71 4.85 15.41 3.51
N LEU A 72 5.06 14.12 3.24
CA LEU A 72 5.59 13.14 4.17
C LEU A 72 7.06 12.86 3.82
N ASN A 73 7.94 12.97 4.82
CA ASN A 73 9.25 12.34 4.72
C ASN A 73 9.13 10.81 4.82
N GLU A 74 10.24 10.09 4.58
CA GLU A 74 10.23 8.62 4.57
C GLU A 74 9.73 8.01 5.89
N GLN A 75 10.12 8.57 7.03
CA GLN A 75 9.67 8.04 8.33
C GLN A 75 8.16 8.21 8.50
N GLN A 76 7.62 9.38 8.16
CA GLN A 76 6.18 9.65 8.22
C GLN A 76 5.41 8.77 7.24
N PHE A 77 5.94 8.58 6.03
CA PHE A 77 5.35 7.70 5.03
C PHE A 77 5.30 6.25 5.53
N ARG A 78 6.40 5.71 6.07
CA ARG A 78 6.44 4.37 6.69
C ARG A 78 5.43 4.23 7.83
N MET A 79 5.27 5.24 8.68
CA MET A 79 4.27 5.21 9.75
C MET A 79 2.83 5.18 9.20
N LYS A 80 2.53 5.97 8.16
CA LYS A 80 1.20 5.97 7.53
C LYS A 80 0.90 4.61 6.88
N VAL A 81 1.84 4.07 6.11
CA VAL A 81 1.69 2.73 5.49
C VAL A 81 1.60 1.62 6.52
N MET A 82 2.29 1.71 7.67
CA MET A 82 2.15 0.76 8.77
C MET A 82 0.72 0.77 9.33
N GLY A 83 0.09 1.95 9.48
CA GLY A 83 -1.31 2.06 9.89
C GLY A 83 -2.25 1.38 8.92
N ILE A 84 -2.05 1.61 7.61
CA ILE A 84 -2.81 0.95 6.54
C ILE A 84 -2.63 -0.57 6.61
N TYR A 85 -1.39 -1.05 6.74
CA TYR A 85 -1.08 -2.48 6.84
C TYR A 85 -1.78 -3.16 8.03
N GLN A 86 -1.79 -2.50 9.20
CA GLN A 86 -2.43 -3.03 10.40
C GLN A 86 -3.95 -3.19 10.23
N ASN A 87 -4.60 -2.25 9.55
CA ASN A 87 -6.04 -2.32 9.25
C ASN A 87 -6.34 -3.35 8.14
N ALA A 88 -5.44 -3.50 7.17
CA ALA A 88 -5.55 -4.46 6.07
C ALA A 88 -5.34 -5.91 6.52
N LEU A 89 -4.51 -6.16 7.53
CA LEU A 89 -4.14 -7.50 8.00
C LEU A 89 -5.37 -8.39 8.30
N PRO A 90 -6.36 -7.97 9.11
CA PRO A 90 -7.58 -8.74 9.34
C PRO A 90 -8.37 -9.07 8.06
N MET A 91 -8.36 -8.19 7.05
CA MET A 91 -9.07 -8.38 5.78
C MET A 91 -8.32 -9.39 4.89
N SER A 92 -6.98 -9.39 4.94
CA SER A 92 -6.13 -10.31 4.17
C SER A 92 -6.21 -11.77 4.61
N MET A 93 -6.62 -12.02 5.86
CA MET A 93 -6.71 -13.36 6.44
C MET A 93 -8.10 -13.99 6.30
N ARG A 94 -9.07 -13.27 5.72
CA ARG A 94 -10.43 -13.81 5.51
C ARG A 94 -10.39 -14.90 4.45
N PRO A 95 -11.10 -16.03 4.64
CA PRO A 95 -11.26 -17.00 3.56
C PRO A 95 -12.00 -16.33 2.39
N ALA A 96 -11.53 -16.59 1.17
CA ALA A 96 -12.22 -16.16 -0.04
C ALA A 96 -13.66 -16.68 -0.02
N SER A 97 -14.62 -15.79 -0.25
CA SER A 97 -16.06 -16.11 -0.30
C SER A 97 -16.43 -16.88 -1.57
#